data_AF-A0A8J1M5Y4-F1
#
_entry.id   AF-A0A8J1M5Y4-F1
#
_cell.length_a   1.000
_cell.length_b   1.000
_cell.length_c   1.000
_cell.angle_alpha   90.00
_cell.angle_beta   90.00
_cell.angle_gamma   90.00
#
_symmetry.space_group_name_H-M   'P 1'
#
loop_
_entity.id
_entity.type
_entity.pdbx_description
1 polymer ?
#
loop_
_entity_poly.entity_id
_entity_poly.type
_entity_poly.pdbx_seq_one_letter_code
_entity_poly.pdbx_strand_id
1 'polypeptide(L)'
;MASYTEKLTLGISKILESSPGISEVKFDERAPAERHLIVSWEQRNSCFLPDDLKNFYLMTDGFLMSWSVKLDDSTVQVGSMVINSISDLLRLGGSSVYALPNAPTLADLEDEPEEEGCLEQPHFDSRNVIFELDPCSSNGKVCLVYKTSESGGAASDPEIWFLDRALYWHFLTHNFTSYYRLLLSHLGLPQWQYAFTSYGLSPQAKSRPEAHGRSVLYTSLRTHYTAC
;
A
#
# COMPACT_ATOMS: atom_id res chain seq x y z
N MET A 1 28.79 -8.29 0.20
CA MET A 1 28.00 -7.13 -0.25
C MET A 1 26.54 -7.51 -0.14
N ALA A 2 25.71 -6.70 0.51
CA ALA A 2 24.28 -6.96 0.61
C ALA A 2 23.66 -6.96 -0.80
N SER A 3 22.86 -7.98 -1.13
CA SER A 3 22.12 -8.07 -2.41
C SER A 3 21.25 -6.82 -2.61
N TYR A 4 20.94 -6.46 -3.85
CA TYR A 4 20.02 -5.35 -4.18
C TYR A 4 18.68 -5.48 -3.43
N THR A 5 18.15 -6.71 -3.40
CA THR A 5 16.94 -7.08 -2.65
C THR A 5 17.07 -6.80 -1.14
N GLU A 6 18.24 -6.99 -0.55
CA GLU A 6 18.44 -6.73 0.90
C GLU A 6 18.40 -5.24 1.22
N LYS A 7 18.85 -4.38 0.29
CA LYS A 7 18.79 -2.93 0.47
C LYS A 7 17.36 -2.43 0.38
N LEU A 8 16.58 -2.92 -0.59
CA LEU A 8 15.17 -2.55 -0.75
C LEU A 8 14.31 -3.07 0.40
N THR A 9 14.47 -4.35 0.76
CA THR A 9 13.67 -4.98 1.81
C THR A 9 14.22 -4.75 3.22
N LEU A 10 15.28 -3.94 3.38
CA LEU A 10 15.98 -3.72 4.65
C LEU A 10 16.37 -5.03 5.37
N GLY A 11 16.73 -6.06 4.60
CA GLY A 11 17.12 -7.38 5.10
C GLY A 11 15.95 -8.33 5.43
N ILE A 12 14.70 -7.93 5.21
CA ILE A 12 13.53 -8.79 5.46
C ILE A 12 13.57 -10.07 4.63
N SER A 13 14.07 -10.02 3.39
CA SER A 13 14.20 -11.22 2.56
C SER A 13 15.02 -12.33 3.24
N LYS A 14 16.14 -11.97 3.88
CA LYS A 14 16.98 -12.91 4.63
C LYS A 14 16.28 -13.46 5.87
N ILE A 15 15.52 -12.63 6.58
CA ILE A 15 14.79 -13.05 7.78
C ILE A 15 13.72 -14.06 7.39
N LEU A 16 13.02 -13.82 6.27
CA LEU A 16 12.02 -14.75 5.75
C LEU A 16 12.68 -16.07 5.32
N GLU A 17 13.77 -16.03 4.56
CA GLU A 17 14.50 -17.23 4.14
C GLU A 17 15.11 -18.03 5.30
N SER A 18 15.50 -17.35 6.39
CA SER A 18 16.07 -17.99 7.57
C SER A 18 15.02 -18.61 8.50
N SER A 19 13.73 -18.31 8.30
CA SER A 19 12.67 -18.75 9.20
C SER A 19 12.20 -20.17 8.85
N PRO A 20 12.15 -21.09 9.83
CA PRO A 20 11.72 -22.47 9.59
C PRO A 20 10.24 -22.49 9.17
N GLY A 21 9.96 -23.07 8.00
CA GLY A 21 8.62 -23.21 7.42
C GLY A 21 8.33 -22.25 6.26
N ILE A 22 9.09 -21.17 6.10
CA ILE A 22 8.95 -20.28 4.94
C ILE A 22 9.54 -20.95 3.70
N SER A 23 8.80 -20.86 2.60
CA SER A 23 9.13 -21.45 1.31
C SER A 23 8.67 -20.51 0.19
N GLU A 24 9.32 -20.56 -0.97
CA GLU A 24 8.94 -19.71 -2.14
C GLU A 24 8.94 -18.20 -1.84
N VAL A 25 10.04 -17.68 -1.30
CA VAL A 25 10.24 -16.22 -1.31
C VAL A 25 10.51 -15.79 -2.75
N LYS A 26 9.57 -15.03 -3.32
CA LYS A 26 9.66 -14.50 -4.68
C LYS A 26 9.81 -12.99 -4.59
N PHE A 27 10.92 -12.50 -5.12
CA PHE A 27 11.20 -11.09 -5.29
C PHE A 27 11.27 -10.79 -6.77
N ASP A 28 10.46 -9.84 -7.24
CA ASP A 28 10.45 -9.39 -8.62
C ASP A 28 11.33 -8.14 -8.76
N GLU A 29 12.52 -8.30 -9.33
CA GLU A 29 13.47 -7.21 -9.52
C GLU A 29 13.01 -6.32 -10.67
N ARG A 30 12.48 -5.14 -10.33
CA ARG A 30 12.01 -4.14 -11.28
C ARG A 30 13.11 -3.14 -11.59
N ALA A 31 13.29 -2.85 -12.88
CA ALA A 31 14.20 -1.80 -13.34
C ALA A 31 13.73 -0.42 -12.86
N PRO A 32 14.64 0.56 -12.70
CA PRO A 32 14.25 1.95 -12.43
C PRO A 32 13.32 2.52 -13.49
N ALA A 33 12.34 3.32 -13.06
CA ALA A 33 11.49 4.07 -13.98
C ALA A 33 12.30 5.17 -14.68
N GLU A 34 12.08 5.33 -15.99
CA GLU A 34 12.70 6.43 -16.71
C GLU A 34 12.08 7.76 -16.30
N ARG A 35 12.92 8.79 -16.11
CA ARG A 35 12.48 10.14 -15.73
C ARG A 35 11.37 10.69 -16.62
N HIS A 36 11.43 10.39 -17.91
CA HIS A 36 10.46 10.86 -18.88
C HIS A 36 9.07 10.23 -18.65
N LEU A 37 8.99 8.99 -18.17
CA LEU A 37 7.72 8.33 -17.81
C LEU A 37 7.09 9.01 -16.60
N ILE A 38 7.90 9.38 -15.60
CA ILE A 38 7.44 10.14 -14.44
C ILE A 38 6.85 11.48 -14.85
N VAL A 39 7.60 12.27 -15.62
CA VAL A 39 7.12 13.56 -16.12
C VAL A 39 5.86 13.41 -16.98
N SER A 40 5.81 12.38 -17.82
CA SER A 40 4.63 12.11 -18.66
C SER A 40 3.41 11.74 -17.82
N TRP A 41 3.59 10.96 -16.76
CA TRP A 41 2.52 10.62 -15.82
C TRP A 41 2.03 11.86 -15.06
N GLU A 42 2.95 12.71 -14.59
CA GLU A 42 2.61 13.96 -13.88
C GLU A 42 1.83 14.93 -14.78
N GLN A 43 2.26 15.08 -16.04
CA GLN A 43 1.56 15.88 -17.04
C GLN A 43 0.17 15.32 -17.37
N ARG A 44 0.07 14.00 -17.56
CA ARG A 44 -1.21 13.33 -17.88
C ARG A 44 -2.24 13.48 -16.75
N ASN A 45 -1.78 13.43 -15.51
CA ASN A 45 -2.65 13.47 -14.33
C ASN A 45 -2.80 14.87 -13.71
N SER A 46 -2.07 15.86 -14.23
CA SER A 46 -2.06 17.24 -13.72
C SER A 46 -1.71 17.33 -12.23
N CYS A 47 -0.84 16.43 -11.75
CA CYS A 47 -0.38 16.38 -10.36
C CYS A 47 1.10 15.97 -10.30
N PHE A 48 1.82 16.41 -9.27
CA PHE A 48 3.21 16.03 -9.05
C PHE A 48 3.31 14.87 -8.06
N LEU A 49 4.17 13.89 -8.33
CA LEU A 49 4.47 12.85 -7.35
C LEU A 49 5.28 13.44 -6.18
N PRO A 50 5.05 12.98 -4.94
CA PRO A 50 5.93 13.27 -3.81
C PRO A 50 7.38 12.96 -4.14
N ASP A 51 8.30 13.76 -3.61
CA ASP A 51 9.73 13.56 -3.85
C ASP A 51 10.19 12.17 -3.41
N ASP A 52 9.67 11.65 -2.30
CA ASP A 52 10.05 10.33 -1.81
C ASP A 52 9.54 9.17 -2.69
N LEU A 53 8.29 9.24 -3.17
CA LEU A 53 7.74 8.28 -4.14
C LEU A 53 8.42 8.40 -5.52
N LYS A 54 8.74 9.62 -5.96
CA LYS A 54 9.50 9.86 -7.19
C LYS A 54 10.89 9.24 -7.11
N ASN A 55 11.60 9.46 -6.01
CA ASN A 55 12.91 8.87 -5.77
C ASN A 55 12.84 7.34 -5.71
N PHE A 56 11.76 6.78 -5.15
CA PHE A 56 11.52 5.35 -5.18
C PHE A 56 11.38 4.83 -6.61
N TYR A 57 10.54 5.44 -7.45
CA TYR A 57 10.41 5.04 -8.85
C TYR A 57 11.69 5.18 -9.66
N LEU A 58 12.49 6.21 -9.39
CA LEU A 58 13.83 6.38 -9.99
C LEU A 58 14.85 5.33 -9.51
N MET A 59 14.53 4.56 -8.47
CA MET A 59 15.34 3.44 -8.00
C MET A 59 14.77 2.08 -8.44
N THR A 60 13.43 1.94 -8.50
CA THR A 60 12.72 0.72 -8.90
C THR A 60 11.28 1.05 -9.34
N ASP A 61 10.86 0.62 -10.52
CA ASP A 61 9.51 0.89 -11.05
C ASP A 61 8.45 -0.06 -10.45
N GLY A 62 8.07 0.23 -9.21
CA GLY A 62 7.18 -0.63 -8.42
C GLY A 62 7.93 -1.70 -7.65
N PHE A 63 7.20 -2.48 -6.87
CA PHE A 63 7.78 -3.48 -5.99
C PHE A 63 6.82 -4.63 -5.80
N LEU A 64 7.29 -5.86 -6.01
CA LEU A 64 6.50 -7.05 -5.77
C LEU A 64 7.37 -8.08 -5.04
N MET A 65 6.96 -8.39 -3.82
CA MET A 65 7.57 -9.44 -3.02
C MET A 65 6.49 -10.29 -2.39
N SER A 66 6.55 -11.59 -2.60
CA SER A 66 5.61 -12.54 -2.00
C SER A 66 6.36 -13.69 -1.36
N TRP A 67 5.76 -14.29 -0.35
CA TRP A 67 6.33 -15.43 0.33
C TRP A 67 5.25 -16.37 0.81
N SER A 68 5.58 -17.66 0.78
CA SER A 68 4.68 -18.74 1.17
C SER A 68 5.25 -19.50 2.36
N VAL A 69 4.41 -20.31 2.99
CA VAL A 69 4.82 -21.26 4.01
C VAL A 69 4.41 -22.64 3.51
N LYS A 70 5.31 -23.62 3.68
CA LYS A 70 5.01 -25.01 3.38
C LYS A 70 4.33 -25.62 4.60
N LEU A 71 3.06 -25.96 4.46
CA LEU A 71 2.28 -26.70 5.45
C LEU A 71 2.08 -28.12 4.91
N ASP A 72 2.81 -29.09 5.47
CA ASP A 72 2.81 -30.50 5.10
C ASP A 72 2.91 -30.74 3.57
N ASP A 73 1.77 -30.91 2.89
CA ASP A 73 1.65 -31.17 1.44
C ASP A 73 1.16 -29.98 0.59
N SER A 74 0.98 -28.79 1.19
CA SER A 74 0.51 -27.59 0.49
C SER A 74 1.39 -26.37 0.76
N THR A 75 1.66 -25.57 -0.27
CA THR A 75 2.24 -24.23 -0.10
C THR A 75 1.11 -23.22 -0.05
N VAL A 76 1.10 -22.42 1.02
CA VAL A 76 0.10 -21.35 1.21
C VAL A 76 0.83 -20.02 1.18
N GLN A 77 0.43 -19.12 0.30
CA GLN A 77 0.96 -17.76 0.29
C GLN A 77 0.52 -17.04 1.56
N VAL A 78 1.49 -16.59 2.36
CA VAL A 78 1.23 -15.98 3.67
C VAL A 78 1.41 -14.47 3.64
N GLY A 79 2.30 -13.95 2.79
CA GLY A 79 2.48 -12.51 2.66
C GLY A 79 2.71 -12.08 1.21
N SER A 80 2.25 -10.86 0.92
CA SER A 80 2.46 -10.17 -0.34
C SER A 80 2.62 -8.69 -0.08
N MET A 81 3.73 -8.14 -0.54
CA MET A 81 4.00 -6.71 -0.56
C MET A 81 3.96 -6.26 -2.02
N VAL A 82 3.13 -5.26 -2.31
CA VAL A 82 2.97 -4.74 -3.66
C VAL A 82 3.01 -3.22 -3.62
N ILE A 83 3.80 -2.61 -4.49
CA ILE A 83 3.71 -1.20 -4.87
C ILE A 83 3.57 -1.18 -6.39
N ASN A 84 2.50 -0.59 -6.88
CA ASN A 84 2.24 -0.50 -8.32
C ASN A 84 3.37 0.28 -9.02
N SER A 85 3.73 -0.15 -10.22
CA SER A 85 4.60 0.61 -11.13
C SER A 85 3.92 1.93 -11.49
N ILE A 86 4.69 2.91 -11.96
CA ILE A 86 4.12 4.22 -12.30
C ILE A 86 3.05 4.15 -13.40
N SER A 87 3.21 3.20 -14.34
CA SER A 87 2.24 2.95 -15.40
C SER A 87 0.93 2.33 -14.88
N ASP A 88 1.00 1.62 -13.77
CA ASP A 88 -0.11 0.91 -13.13
C ASP A 88 -0.75 1.73 -11.99
N LEU A 89 -0.29 2.95 -11.72
CA LEU A 89 -0.95 3.89 -10.80
C LEU A 89 -2.28 4.36 -11.41
N LEU A 90 -3.34 3.62 -11.10
CA LEU A 90 -4.70 3.90 -11.59
C LEU A 90 -5.35 5.03 -10.79
N ARG A 91 -5.91 6.02 -11.50
CA ARG A 91 -6.73 7.07 -10.89
C ARG A 91 -8.11 6.52 -10.51
N LEU A 92 -8.49 6.65 -9.25
CA LEU A 92 -9.82 6.30 -8.75
C LEU A 92 -10.77 7.51 -8.93
N GLY A 93 -12.05 7.25 -9.22
CA GLY A 93 -13.10 8.28 -9.38
C GLY A 93 -13.07 9.07 -10.70
N GLY A 94 -11.99 9.01 -11.48
CA GLY A 94 -11.81 9.84 -12.69
C GLY A 94 -12.14 9.20 -14.04
N SER A 95 -12.55 7.93 -14.09
CA SER A 95 -12.81 7.27 -15.37
C SER A 95 -13.96 6.28 -15.30
N SER A 96 -15.11 6.73 -15.75
CA SER A 96 -15.99 5.84 -16.48
C SER A 96 -16.09 6.39 -17.90
N VAL A 97 -15.32 5.80 -18.82
CA VAL A 97 -15.46 6.00 -20.27
C VAL A 97 -16.85 5.52 -20.75
N TYR A 98 -17.60 4.85 -19.86
CA TYR A 98 -18.97 4.38 -20.04
C TYR A 98 -19.98 5.13 -19.18
N ALA A 99 -19.63 6.27 -18.56
CA ALA A 99 -20.58 7.06 -17.79
C ALA A 99 -21.59 7.66 -18.75
N LEU A 100 -22.79 7.09 -18.76
CA LEU A 100 -23.97 7.80 -19.24
C LEU A 100 -24.08 9.12 -18.47
N PRO A 101 -24.62 10.19 -19.08
CA PRO A 101 -24.66 11.54 -18.48
C PRO A 101 -25.48 11.67 -17.18
N ASN A 102 -25.93 10.57 -16.56
CA ASN A 102 -26.61 10.49 -15.26
C ASN A 102 -26.34 9.12 -14.57
N ALA A 103 -25.24 8.45 -14.87
CA ALA A 103 -24.92 7.19 -14.21
C ALA A 103 -24.52 7.45 -12.76
N PRO A 104 -25.03 6.68 -11.78
CA PRO A 104 -24.61 6.81 -10.40
C PRO A 104 -23.09 6.58 -10.30
N THR A 105 -22.42 7.50 -9.63
CA THR A 105 -20.98 7.53 -9.39
C THR A 105 -20.67 7.11 -7.95
N LEU A 106 -19.39 6.83 -7.65
CA LEU A 106 -18.97 6.55 -6.26
C LEU A 106 -19.27 7.71 -5.30
N ALA A 107 -19.37 8.95 -5.82
CA ALA A 107 -19.73 10.12 -5.03
C ALA A 107 -21.19 10.07 -4.52
N ASP A 108 -22.09 9.34 -5.20
CA ASP A 108 -23.50 9.23 -4.78
C ASP A 108 -23.70 8.27 -3.59
N LEU A 109 -22.64 7.56 -3.16
CA LEU A 109 -22.67 6.63 -2.03
C LEU A 109 -22.13 7.23 -0.71
N GLU A 110 -21.61 8.47 -0.73
CA GLU A 110 -20.93 9.11 0.42
C GLU A 110 -21.86 9.99 1.30
N ASP A 111 -23.19 9.82 1.22
CA ASP A 111 -24.19 10.56 2.02
C ASP A 111 -24.22 10.09 3.50
N GLU A 112 -23.16 10.35 4.27
CA GLU A 112 -23.15 10.21 5.73
C GLU A 112 -22.73 11.53 6.41
N PRO A 113 -23.39 11.95 7.51
CA PRO A 113 -23.15 13.25 8.13
C PRO A 113 -21.74 13.33 8.77
N GLU A 114 -21.05 14.44 8.49
CA GLU A 114 -19.71 14.77 8.97
C GLU A 114 -19.66 14.78 10.52
N GLU A 115 -18.90 13.86 11.14
CA GLU A 115 -18.57 13.94 12.57
C GLU A 115 -17.44 14.97 12.79
N GLU A 116 -17.78 16.10 13.42
CA GLU A 116 -16.84 17.16 13.80
C GLU A 116 -15.74 16.63 14.75
N GLY A 117 -14.50 16.52 14.25
CA GLY A 117 -13.32 16.25 15.08
C GLY A 117 -12.25 15.32 14.50
N CYS A 118 -12.50 14.69 13.34
CA CYS A 118 -11.52 13.85 12.64
C CYS A 118 -10.95 14.56 11.39
N LEU A 119 -9.77 14.12 10.94
CA LEU A 119 -9.18 14.53 9.66
C LEU A 119 -10.25 14.47 8.57
N GLU A 120 -10.39 15.53 7.76
CA GLU A 120 -11.31 15.52 6.61
C GLU A 120 -11.02 14.27 5.76
N GLN A 121 -11.99 13.37 5.73
CA GLN A 121 -11.87 12.12 5.00
C GLN A 121 -11.80 12.44 3.50
N PRO A 122 -10.97 11.71 2.74
CA PRO A 122 -11.00 11.80 1.29
C PRO A 122 -12.42 11.52 0.79
N HIS A 123 -12.82 12.26 -0.24
CA HIS A 123 -14.06 12.06 -0.97
C HIS A 123 -13.75 11.67 -2.41
N PHE A 124 -14.58 10.83 -3.04
CA PHE A 124 -14.45 10.51 -4.48
C PHE A 124 -14.84 11.65 -5.42
N ASP A 125 -15.19 12.82 -4.87
CA ASP A 125 -15.58 13.99 -5.63
C ASP A 125 -14.39 14.75 -6.27
N SER A 126 -14.68 15.86 -6.93
CA SER A 126 -13.68 16.69 -7.60
C SER A 126 -12.69 17.37 -6.66
N ARG A 127 -12.89 17.33 -5.34
CA ARG A 127 -11.98 17.93 -4.35
C ARG A 127 -10.74 17.06 -4.15
N ASN A 128 -10.79 15.77 -4.49
CA ASN A 128 -9.64 14.88 -4.31
C ASN A 128 -9.23 14.19 -5.61
N VAL A 129 -7.91 14.06 -5.79
CA VAL A 129 -7.33 13.22 -6.85
C VAL A 129 -6.70 12.02 -6.17
N ILE A 130 -7.18 10.83 -6.51
CA ILE A 130 -6.85 9.60 -5.80
C ILE A 130 -6.18 8.63 -6.77
N PHE A 131 -5.03 8.07 -6.38
CA PHE A 131 -4.32 7.04 -7.14
C PHE A 131 -4.14 5.77 -6.32
N GLU A 132 -4.34 4.62 -6.93
CA GLU A 132 -4.12 3.32 -6.31
C GLU A 132 -2.63 2.96 -6.28
N LEU A 133 -2.05 2.91 -5.07
CA LEU A 133 -0.65 2.57 -4.83
C LEU A 133 -0.44 1.06 -4.60
N ASP A 134 -1.35 0.41 -3.87
CA ASP A 134 -1.31 -1.02 -3.58
C ASP A 134 -2.73 -1.64 -3.65
N PRO A 135 -2.98 -2.65 -4.50
CA PRO A 135 -4.28 -3.32 -4.62
C PRO A 135 -4.61 -4.27 -3.45
N CYS A 136 -3.73 -4.42 -2.46
CA CYS A 136 -3.93 -5.11 -1.18
C CYS A 136 -4.60 -6.49 -1.26
N SER A 137 -4.27 -7.26 -2.31
CA SER A 137 -4.79 -8.62 -2.54
C SER A 137 -6.32 -8.74 -2.35
N SER A 138 -7.10 -7.78 -2.86
CA SER A 138 -8.57 -7.71 -2.78
C SER A 138 -9.21 -7.43 -1.41
N ASN A 139 -8.41 -7.14 -0.38
CA ASN A 139 -8.93 -6.78 0.97
C ASN A 139 -9.21 -5.28 1.15
N GLY A 140 -8.95 -4.46 0.12
CA GLY A 140 -9.03 -3.01 0.13
C GLY A 140 -8.03 -2.46 -0.88
N LYS A 141 -7.70 -1.17 -0.78
CA LYS A 141 -6.70 -0.50 -1.59
C LYS A 141 -5.95 0.50 -0.73
N VAL A 142 -4.63 0.62 -0.91
CA VAL A 142 -3.90 1.78 -0.39
C VAL A 142 -3.81 2.80 -1.49
N CYS A 143 -4.20 4.02 -1.17
CA CYS A 143 -4.36 5.11 -2.11
C CYS A 143 -3.49 6.30 -1.71
N LEU A 144 -2.92 6.93 -2.72
CA LEU A 144 -2.29 8.24 -2.65
C LEU A 144 -3.38 9.28 -2.93
N VAL A 145 -3.64 10.15 -1.96
CA VAL A 145 -4.75 11.13 -1.98
C VAL A 145 -4.18 12.53 -2.02
N TYR A 146 -4.46 13.25 -3.11
CA TYR A 146 -4.21 14.68 -3.24
C TYR A 146 -5.46 15.45 -2.89
N LYS A 147 -5.38 16.28 -1.84
CA LYS A 147 -6.43 17.21 -1.47
C LYS A 147 -6.27 18.50 -2.28
N THR A 148 -7.28 18.84 -3.07
CA THR A 148 -7.33 20.08 -3.83
C THR A 148 -7.77 21.19 -2.87
N SER A 149 -6.89 22.15 -2.60
CA SER A 149 -7.30 23.33 -1.84
C SER A 149 -8.20 24.22 -2.71
N GLU A 150 -9.33 24.65 -2.16
CA GLU A 150 -10.24 25.63 -2.79
C GLU A 150 -9.56 26.96 -3.14
N SER A 151 -8.36 27.21 -2.63
CA SER A 151 -7.60 28.46 -2.81
C SER A 151 -6.75 28.54 -4.09
N GLY A 152 -6.85 27.57 -5.02
CA GLY A 152 -6.15 27.64 -6.32
C GLY A 152 -4.62 27.64 -6.22
N GLY A 153 -4.08 27.35 -5.04
CA GLY A 153 -2.65 27.12 -4.81
C GLY A 153 -2.22 25.73 -5.28
N ALA A 154 -0.90 25.54 -5.41
CA ALA A 154 -0.31 24.23 -5.76
C ALA A 154 -0.90 23.11 -4.89
N ALA A 155 -1.17 21.95 -5.50
CA ALA A 155 -1.71 20.78 -4.82
C ALA A 155 -0.91 20.49 -3.54
N SER A 156 -1.62 20.22 -2.43
CA SER A 156 -0.98 19.85 -1.17
C SER A 156 -0.19 18.56 -1.33
N ASP A 157 0.80 18.35 -0.46
CA ASP A 157 1.51 17.07 -0.39
C ASP A 157 0.48 15.96 -0.17
N PRO A 158 0.50 14.89 -1.00
CA PRO A 158 -0.52 13.86 -0.90
C PRO A 158 -0.33 13.01 0.35
N GLU A 159 -1.46 12.57 0.89
CA GLU A 159 -1.52 11.68 2.04
C GLU A 159 -1.76 10.25 1.59
N ILE A 160 -1.43 9.28 2.45
CA ILE A 160 -1.66 7.87 2.18
C ILE A 160 -2.78 7.35 3.06
N TRP A 161 -3.82 6.85 2.39
CA TRP A 161 -5.04 6.36 3.00
C TRP A 161 -5.31 4.92 2.58
N PHE A 162 -5.89 4.13 3.48
CA PHE A 162 -6.42 2.81 3.18
C PHE A 162 -7.93 2.92 2.93
N LEU A 163 -8.35 2.50 1.76
CA LEU A 163 -9.76 2.34 1.38
C LEU A 163 -10.15 0.89 1.59
N ASP A 164 -11.09 0.64 2.51
CA ASP A 164 -11.56 -0.72 2.76
C ASP A 164 -12.62 -1.18 1.74
N ARG A 165 -13.10 -2.42 1.87
CA ARG A 165 -14.12 -2.99 0.96
C ARG A 165 -15.51 -2.37 1.11
N ALA A 166 -15.77 -1.69 2.23
CA ALA A 166 -17.00 -0.96 2.48
C ALA A 166 -16.88 0.51 2.06
N LEU A 167 -15.76 0.88 1.41
CA LEU A 167 -15.44 2.23 0.95
C LEU A 167 -15.19 3.24 2.09
N TYR A 168 -14.87 2.77 3.30
CA TYR A 168 -14.43 3.67 4.35
C TYR A 168 -12.95 4.00 4.20
N TRP A 169 -12.66 5.29 4.43
CA TRP A 169 -11.32 5.84 4.42
C TRP A 169 -10.67 5.75 5.79
N HIS A 170 -9.47 5.19 5.83
CA HIS A 170 -8.66 5.06 7.04
C HIS A 170 -7.30 5.68 6.81
N PHE A 171 -6.94 6.67 7.61
CA PHE A 171 -5.64 7.32 7.49
C PHE A 171 -4.52 6.33 7.87
N LEU A 172 -3.49 6.22 7.02
CA LEU A 172 -2.29 5.44 7.33
C LEU A 172 -1.13 6.36 7.71
N THR A 173 -0.67 7.18 6.77
CA THR A 173 0.55 7.99 6.95
C THR A 173 0.56 9.24 6.05
N HIS A 174 1.36 10.23 6.43
CA HIS A 174 1.53 11.48 5.66
C HIS A 174 2.45 11.37 4.44
N ASN A 175 3.27 10.32 4.31
CA ASN A 175 4.20 10.18 3.19
C ASN A 175 4.50 8.73 2.82
N PHE A 176 5.04 8.52 1.63
CA PHE A 176 5.33 7.20 1.08
C PHE A 176 6.40 6.46 1.87
N THR A 177 7.44 7.15 2.32
CA THR A 177 8.52 6.53 3.10
C THR A 177 8.00 5.88 4.37
N SER A 178 7.08 6.54 5.07
CA SER A 178 6.43 6.00 6.28
C SER A 178 5.56 4.79 5.94
N TYR A 179 4.78 4.87 4.86
CA TYR A 179 3.98 3.74 4.39
C TYR A 179 4.84 2.54 4.01
N TYR A 180 5.92 2.73 3.25
CA TYR A 180 6.82 1.66 2.85
C TYR A 180 7.44 0.96 4.07
N ARG A 181 7.80 1.74 5.11
CA ARG A 181 8.28 1.17 6.38
C ARG A 181 7.21 0.36 7.11
N LEU A 182 5.95 0.79 7.09
CA LEU A 182 4.84 0.00 7.65
C LEU A 182 4.66 -1.30 6.88
N LEU A 183 4.64 -1.25 5.54
CA LEU A 183 4.55 -2.43 4.67
C LEU A 183 5.63 -3.47 5.01
N LEU A 184 6.88 -3.01 5.13
CA LEU A 184 8.01 -3.83 5.52
C LEU A 184 7.86 -4.37 6.96
N SER A 185 7.50 -3.53 7.93
CA SER A 185 7.35 -3.91 9.34
C SER A 185 6.24 -4.96 9.56
N HIS A 186 5.19 -4.92 8.74
CA HIS A 186 4.10 -5.88 8.76
C HIS A 186 4.30 -7.08 7.82
N LEU A 187 5.46 -7.18 7.18
CA LEU A 187 5.86 -8.30 6.31
C LEU A 187 4.91 -8.57 5.13
N GLY A 188 4.09 -7.58 4.74
CA GLY A 188 3.04 -7.75 3.73
C GLY A 188 1.98 -8.79 4.12
N LEU A 189 1.76 -9.03 5.41
CA LEU A 189 0.76 -10.00 5.88
C LEU A 189 -0.65 -9.55 5.50
N PRO A 190 -1.55 -10.44 5.08
CA PRO A 190 -2.90 -10.06 4.69
C PRO A 190 -3.60 -9.29 5.82
N GLN A 191 -4.31 -8.22 5.43
CA GLN A 191 -5.14 -7.41 6.31
C GLN A 191 -4.37 -6.63 7.40
N TRP A 192 -3.03 -6.49 7.30
CA TRP A 192 -2.27 -5.71 8.28
C TRP A 192 -2.76 -4.26 8.40
N GLN A 193 -3.26 -3.68 7.30
CA GLN A 193 -3.81 -2.32 7.24
C GLN A 193 -5.02 -2.14 8.17
N TYR A 194 -5.81 -3.19 8.38
CA TYR A 194 -6.96 -3.15 9.31
C TYR A 194 -6.53 -2.92 10.77
N ALA A 195 -5.26 -3.09 11.12
CA ALA A 195 -4.73 -2.75 12.44
C ALA A 195 -4.82 -1.24 12.75
N PHE A 196 -4.95 -0.39 11.73
CA PHE A 196 -5.10 1.07 11.84
C PHE A 196 -6.56 1.53 11.74
N THR A 197 -7.50 0.60 11.70
CA THR A 197 -8.94 0.88 11.57
C THR A 197 -9.66 0.58 12.89
N SER A 198 -10.82 1.21 13.11
CA SER A 198 -11.68 0.97 14.28
C SER A 198 -12.20 -0.47 14.38
N TYR A 199 -12.23 -1.20 13.26
CA TYR A 199 -12.63 -2.61 13.19
C TYR A 199 -11.57 -3.57 13.77
N GLY A 200 -10.30 -3.17 13.72
CA GLY A 200 -9.15 -4.01 14.07
C GLY A 200 -9.00 -5.26 13.18
N LEU A 201 -8.02 -6.11 13.51
CA LEU A 201 -7.75 -7.33 12.74
C LEU A 201 -8.93 -8.31 12.80
N SER A 202 -9.26 -8.90 11.64
CA SER A 202 -10.33 -9.90 11.52
C SER A 202 -10.06 -11.12 12.42
N PRO A 203 -11.11 -11.85 12.87
CA PRO A 203 -10.91 -13.08 13.64
C PRO A 203 -10.04 -14.10 12.92
N GLN A 204 -10.13 -14.19 11.60
CA GLN A 204 -9.28 -15.08 10.78
C GLN A 204 -7.80 -14.66 10.80
N ALA A 205 -7.52 -13.35 10.74
CA ALA A 205 -6.17 -12.81 10.91
C ALA A 205 -5.64 -12.96 12.36
N LYS A 206 -6.52 -13.23 13.34
CA LYS A 206 -6.16 -13.52 14.73
C LYS A 206 -5.97 -15.02 14.99
N SER A 207 -6.65 -15.91 14.25
CA SER A 207 -6.74 -17.35 14.55
C SER A 207 -6.01 -18.30 13.58
N ARG A 208 -5.53 -17.84 12.42
CA ARG A 208 -4.88 -18.72 11.42
C ARG A 208 -3.52 -19.27 11.90
N PRO A 209 -2.95 -20.29 11.20
CA PRO A 209 -1.54 -20.69 11.31
C PRO A 209 -0.54 -19.54 11.10
N GLU A 210 -1.03 -18.39 10.63
CA GLU A 210 -0.43 -17.06 10.78
C GLU A 210 0.07 -16.77 12.21
N ALA A 211 -0.49 -17.36 13.27
CA ALA A 211 0.05 -17.23 14.63
C ALA A 211 1.38 -17.98 14.82
N HIS A 212 1.63 -19.10 14.12
CA HIS A 212 2.94 -19.76 14.12
C HIS A 212 3.94 -18.98 13.27
N GLY A 213 3.54 -18.54 12.06
CA GLY A 213 4.36 -17.66 11.22
C GLY A 213 4.69 -16.33 11.91
N ARG A 214 3.69 -15.65 12.49
CA ARG A 214 3.86 -14.43 13.29
C ARG A 214 4.63 -14.70 14.58
N SER A 215 4.41 -15.78 15.32
CA SER A 215 5.21 -16.07 16.52
C SER A 215 6.66 -16.32 16.16
N VAL A 216 6.96 -17.10 15.11
CA VAL A 216 8.34 -17.33 14.65
C VAL A 216 8.97 -16.03 14.12
N LEU A 217 8.24 -15.24 13.33
CA LEU A 217 8.73 -13.99 12.73
C LEU A 217 8.86 -12.85 13.75
N TYR A 218 7.89 -12.63 14.65
CA TYR A 218 8.00 -11.67 15.75
C TYR A 218 9.06 -12.08 16.76
N THR A 219 9.23 -13.38 17.05
CA THR A 219 10.34 -13.83 17.92
C THR A 219 11.69 -13.60 17.24
N SER A 220 11.83 -13.91 15.95
CA SER A 220 13.07 -13.68 15.20
C SER A 220 13.40 -12.18 15.04
N LEU A 221 12.40 -11.34 14.76
CA LEU A 221 12.55 -9.88 14.66
C LEU A 221 12.85 -9.24 16.03
N ARG A 222 12.19 -9.68 17.10
CA ARG A 222 12.45 -9.16 18.46
C ARG A 222 13.86 -9.50 18.92
N THR A 223 14.35 -10.71 18.61
CA THR A 223 15.73 -11.12 18.94
C THR A 223 16.79 -10.31 18.18
N HIS A 224 16.51 -9.90 16.93
CA HIS A 224 17.41 -9.06 16.14
C HIS A 224 17.36 -7.57 16.51
N TYR A 225 16.22 -7.03 16.95
CA TYR A 225 16.09 -5.61 17.33
C TYR A 225 16.42 -5.30 18.80
N THR A 226 16.49 -6.28 19.69
CA THR A 226 17.01 -6.08 21.07
C THR A 226 18.52 -6.31 21.21
N ALA A 227 19.25 -6.46 20.09
CA ALA A 227 20.70 -6.65 20.06
C ALA A 227 21.48 -5.44 19.47
N CYS A 228 20.88 -4.24 19.51
CA CYS A 228 21.59 -2.97 19.36
C CYS A 228 21.34 -2.09 20.59
#